data_AF-A0AAV8Y949-F1
#
_entry.id   AF-A0AAV8Y949-F1
#
_cell.length_a   1.000
_cell.length_b   1.000
_cell.length_c   1.000
_cell.angle_alpha   90.00
_cell.angle_beta   90.00
_cell.angle_gamma   90.00
#
_symmetry.space_group_name_H-M   'P 1'
#
loop_
_entity.id
_entity.type
_entity.pdbx_description
1 polymer ?
#
loop_
_entity_poly.entity_id
_entity_poly.type
_entity_poly.pdbx_seq_one_letter_code
_entity_poly.pdbx_strand_id
1 'polypeptide(L)'
;MREEDWKSLARTRLRVFEEELHTAHEAGMTSYSGQRSWSFLNGIVYALTVVTTIGYGHLYPTTLTGKVITIVYALIGIPLFLIVLTDFGKLFTRCIKFLWSFVRRLYYTGSCRNVRKTAHVQIIIVGLKLQCCASGLHTIKT
;
A
#
# COMPACT_ATOMS: atom_id res chain seq x y z
N MET A 1 48.50 27.27 1.25
CA MET A 1 48.68 25.96 0.59
C MET A 1 48.77 26.18 -0.90
N ARG A 2 49.81 25.67 -1.55
CA ARG A 2 50.03 25.82 -2.99
C ARG A 2 49.18 24.78 -3.73
N GLU A 3 48.76 25.11 -4.95
CA GLU A 3 47.81 24.28 -5.72
C GLU A 3 48.34 22.84 -5.98
N GLU A 4 49.65 22.70 -6.10
CA GLU A 4 50.32 21.42 -6.35
C GLU A 4 50.30 20.48 -5.13
N ASP A 5 50.30 21.04 -3.92
CA ASP A 5 50.39 20.28 -2.67
C ASP A 5 49.08 19.54 -2.39
N TRP A 6 47.93 20.18 -2.64
CA TRP A 6 46.64 19.52 -2.45
C TRP A 6 46.36 18.51 -3.57
N LYS A 7 46.76 18.80 -4.83
CA LYS A 7 46.61 17.87 -5.96
C LYS A 7 47.41 16.59 -5.76
N SER A 8 48.61 16.69 -5.22
CA SER A 8 49.43 15.50 -4.91
C SER A 8 48.85 14.71 -3.75
N LEU A 9 48.42 15.38 -2.67
CA LEU A 9 47.79 14.74 -1.52
C LEU A 9 46.50 13.99 -1.89
N ALA A 10 45.62 14.63 -2.66
CA ALA A 10 44.37 14.00 -3.13
C ALA A 10 44.65 12.76 -4.00
N ARG A 11 45.61 12.85 -4.93
CA ARG A 11 46.02 11.71 -5.78
C ARG A 11 46.56 10.55 -4.96
N THR A 12 47.38 10.81 -3.95
CA THR A 12 47.92 9.75 -3.08
C THR A 12 46.82 9.06 -2.29
N ARG A 13 45.87 9.81 -1.71
CA ARG A 13 44.74 9.21 -0.99
C ARG A 13 43.86 8.37 -1.91
N LEU A 14 43.59 8.86 -3.12
CA LEU A 14 42.75 8.16 -4.09
C LEU A 14 43.38 6.84 -4.55
N ARG A 15 44.69 6.81 -4.78
CA ARG A 15 45.43 5.57 -5.09
C ARG A 15 45.35 4.53 -3.97
N VAL A 16 45.50 4.96 -2.72
CA VAL A 16 45.39 4.04 -1.57
C VAL A 16 43.99 3.42 -1.49
N PHE A 17 42.94 4.21 -1.65
CA PHE A 17 41.58 3.68 -1.70
C PHE A 17 41.34 2.73 -2.88
N GLU A 18 41.91 3.04 -4.05
CA GLU A 18 41.81 2.20 -5.24
C GLU A 18 42.50 0.85 -5.03
N GLU A 19 43.70 0.83 -4.45
CA GLU A 19 44.46 -0.39 -4.13
C GLU A 19 43.73 -1.25 -3.08
N GLU A 20 43.16 -0.63 -2.05
CA GLU A 20 42.35 -1.33 -1.05
C GLU A 20 41.11 -1.98 -1.68
N LEU A 21 40.43 -1.26 -2.58
CA LEU A 21 39.28 -1.78 -3.31
C LEU A 21 39.68 -2.90 -4.27
N HIS A 22 40.81 -2.76 -4.96
CA HIS A 22 41.32 -3.79 -5.87
C HIS A 22 41.63 -5.09 -5.13
N THR A 23 42.32 -4.98 -3.99
CA THR A 23 42.66 -6.12 -3.14
C THR A 23 41.41 -6.78 -2.55
N ALA A 24 40.42 -5.98 -2.11
CA ALA A 24 39.15 -6.51 -1.61
C ALA A 24 38.34 -7.22 -2.71
N HIS A 25 38.39 -6.72 -3.94
CA HIS A 25 37.72 -7.33 -5.09
C HIS A 25 38.39 -8.65 -5.50
N GLU A 26 39.72 -8.70 -5.54
CA GLU A 26 40.50 -9.93 -5.79
C GLU A 26 40.28 -10.99 -4.71
N ALA A 27 40.13 -10.57 -3.45
CA ALA A 27 39.71 -11.44 -2.35
C ALA A 27 38.26 -11.94 -2.47
N GLY A 28 37.53 -11.58 -3.53
CA GLY A 28 36.15 -12.00 -3.79
C GLY A 28 35.12 -11.32 -2.89
N MET A 29 35.50 -10.27 -2.14
CA MET A 29 34.59 -9.52 -1.29
C MET A 29 33.73 -8.57 -2.14
N THR A 30 32.65 -9.12 -2.70
CA THR A 30 31.69 -8.34 -3.51
C THR A 30 30.65 -7.60 -2.67
N SER A 31 30.76 -7.60 -1.34
CA SER A 31 29.78 -6.98 -0.42
C SER A 31 30.38 -6.64 0.93
N TYR A 32 29.99 -5.47 1.45
CA TYR A 32 30.22 -5.10 2.85
C TYR A 32 29.36 -5.97 3.77
N SER A 33 29.89 -6.39 4.91
CA SER A 33 29.30 -7.37 5.84
C SER A 33 27.89 -7.04 6.34
N GLY A 34 27.44 -5.78 6.22
CA GLY A 34 26.10 -5.34 6.63
C GLY A 34 25.01 -5.38 5.53
N GLN A 35 25.37 -5.50 4.25
CA GLN A 35 24.44 -5.17 3.16
C GLN A 35 23.80 -6.39 2.48
N ARG A 36 24.40 -7.58 2.55
CA ARG A 36 23.86 -8.82 1.95
C ARG A 36 23.71 -9.96 2.95
N SER A 37 23.28 -9.68 4.17
CA SER A 37 23.01 -10.73 5.15
C SER A 37 21.69 -11.45 4.83
N TRP A 38 21.79 -12.74 4.54
CA TRP A 38 20.63 -13.64 4.42
C TRP A 38 20.07 -13.92 5.81
N SER A 39 19.04 -13.17 6.18
CA SER A 39 18.22 -13.41 7.37
C SER A 39 16.86 -13.98 6.96
N PHE A 40 16.17 -14.67 7.85
CA PHE A 40 14.85 -15.26 7.55
C PHE A 40 13.85 -14.23 7.01
N LEU A 41 13.78 -13.05 7.66
CA LEU A 41 12.91 -11.94 7.22
C LEU A 41 13.31 -11.42 5.83
N ASN A 42 14.61 -11.26 5.59
CA ASN A 42 15.13 -10.83 4.28
C ASN A 42 14.82 -11.86 3.19
N GLY A 43 14.81 -13.15 3.53
CA GLY A 43 14.40 -14.23 2.62
C GLY A 43 12.91 -14.17 2.26
N ILE A 44 12.04 -13.87 3.24
CA ILE A 44 10.60 -13.65 2.98
C ILE A 44 10.41 -12.42 2.09
N VAL A 45 11.07 -11.31 2.42
CA VAL A 45 11.00 -10.09 1.60
C VAL A 45 11.49 -10.35 0.18
N TYR A 46 12.60 -11.09 0.02
CA TYR A 46 13.09 -11.53 -1.29
C TYR A 46 12.01 -12.33 -2.05
N ALA A 47 11.42 -13.36 -1.43
CA ALA A 47 10.37 -14.16 -2.05
C ALA A 47 9.14 -13.32 -2.45
N LEU A 48 8.70 -12.42 -1.58
CA LEU A 48 7.62 -11.47 -1.88
C LEU A 48 7.97 -10.59 -3.08
N THR A 49 9.19 -10.07 -3.17
CA THR A 49 9.62 -9.19 -4.28
C THR A 49 9.74 -9.92 -5.61
N VAL A 50 10.04 -11.23 -5.59
CA VAL A 50 10.05 -12.09 -6.78
C VAL A 50 8.63 -12.31 -7.28
N VAL A 51 7.70 -12.66 -6.40
CA VAL A 51 6.30 -12.96 -6.76
C VAL A 51 5.52 -11.71 -7.16
N THR A 52 5.79 -10.58 -6.51
CA THR A 52 5.24 -9.27 -6.88
C THR A 52 5.92 -8.68 -8.12
N THR A 53 6.95 -9.33 -8.65
CA THR A 53 7.75 -8.88 -9.81
C THR A 53 8.43 -7.51 -9.62
N ILE A 54 8.59 -7.04 -8.37
CA ILE A 54 9.28 -5.78 -8.07
C ILE A 54 10.79 -5.91 -8.30
N GLY A 55 11.38 -7.00 -7.79
CA GLY A 55 12.78 -7.36 -8.02
C GLY A 55 13.82 -6.29 -7.68
N TYR A 56 13.97 -5.89 -6.41
CA TYR A 56 14.94 -4.85 -6.01
C TYR A 56 16.42 -5.16 -6.31
N GLY A 57 16.79 -6.43 -6.50
CA GLY A 57 18.17 -6.84 -6.82
C GLY A 57 19.20 -6.68 -5.69
N HIS A 58 18.80 -6.17 -4.52
CA HIS A 58 19.68 -5.99 -3.36
C HIS A 58 20.09 -7.33 -2.72
N LEU A 59 19.19 -8.31 -2.72
CA LEU A 59 19.45 -9.69 -2.32
C LEU A 59 19.09 -10.62 -3.49
N TYR A 60 20.02 -11.50 -3.85
CA TYR A 60 19.81 -12.52 -4.89
C TYR A 60 20.65 -13.76 -4.58
N PRO A 61 20.15 -14.97 -4.90
CA PRO A 61 20.91 -16.19 -4.71
C PRO A 61 22.10 -16.21 -5.66
N THR A 62 23.30 -16.34 -5.09
CA THR A 62 24.54 -16.49 -5.86
C THR A 62 24.73 -17.93 -6.35
N THR A 63 24.12 -18.90 -5.67
CA THR A 63 24.21 -20.33 -5.98
C THR A 63 23.37 -20.72 -7.20
N LEU A 64 23.86 -21.67 -8.01
CA LEU A 64 23.15 -22.20 -9.17
C LEU A 64 21.79 -22.81 -8.79
N THR A 65 21.78 -23.64 -7.74
CA THR A 65 20.56 -24.27 -7.23
C THR A 65 19.52 -23.24 -6.79
N GLY A 66 19.94 -22.19 -6.08
CA GLY A 66 19.05 -21.12 -5.63
C GLY A 66 18.40 -20.38 -6.80
N LYS A 67 19.15 -20.13 -7.88
CA LYS A 67 18.62 -19.51 -9.10
C LYS A 67 17.55 -20.37 -9.78
N VAL A 68 17.79 -21.69 -9.90
CA VAL A 68 16.81 -22.62 -10.50
C VAL A 68 15.52 -22.67 -9.67
N ILE A 69 15.63 -22.74 -8.35
CA ILE A 69 14.47 -22.72 -7.44
C ILE A 69 13.69 -21.41 -7.61
N THR A 70 14.36 -20.26 -7.67
CA THR A 70 13.71 -18.97 -7.89
C THR A 70 12.94 -18.94 -9.21
N ILE A 71 13.48 -19.50 -10.30
CA ILE A 71 12.81 -19.55 -11.60
C ILE A 71 11.51 -20.38 -11.50
N VAL A 72 11.58 -21.58 -10.94
CA VAL A 72 10.39 -22.44 -10.76
C VAL A 72 9.36 -21.76 -9.86
N TYR A 73 9.82 -21.13 -8.78
CA TYR A 73 8.98 -20.37 -7.86
C TYR A 73 8.29 -19.19 -8.55
N ALA A 74 8.98 -18.45 -9.42
CA ALA A 74 8.40 -17.34 -10.16
C ALA A 74 7.30 -17.81 -11.12
N LEU A 75 7.52 -18.92 -11.85
CA LEU A 75 6.54 -19.46 -12.81
C LEU A 75 5.20 -19.80 -12.17
N ILE A 76 5.21 -20.36 -10.95
CA ILE A 76 4.00 -20.75 -10.23
C ILE A 76 3.47 -19.58 -9.36
N GLY A 77 4.37 -18.80 -8.77
CA GLY A 77 4.03 -17.74 -7.83
C GLY A 77 3.33 -16.56 -8.49
N ILE A 78 3.76 -16.13 -9.68
CA ILE A 78 3.16 -15.00 -10.40
C ILE A 78 1.65 -15.21 -10.68
N PRO A 79 1.20 -16.32 -11.30
CA PRO A 79 -0.24 -16.50 -11.56
C PRO A 79 -1.06 -16.60 -10.27
N LEU A 80 -0.55 -17.29 -9.24
CA LEU A 80 -1.21 -17.36 -7.93
C LEU A 80 -1.33 -15.98 -7.29
N PHE A 81 -0.29 -15.16 -7.39
CA PHE A 81 -0.29 -13.81 -6.83
C PHE A 81 -1.29 -12.91 -7.54
N LEU A 82 -1.47 -13.03 -8.86
CA LEU A 82 -2.48 -12.26 -9.59
C LEU A 82 -3.92 -12.60 -9.12
N ILE A 83 -4.20 -13.88 -8.84
CA ILE A 83 -5.50 -14.30 -8.30
C ILE A 83 -5.69 -13.69 -6.91
N VAL A 84 -4.70 -13.83 -6.05
CA VAL A 84 -4.71 -13.27 -4.69
C VAL A 84 -4.89 -11.75 -4.73
N LEU A 85 -4.16 -11.05 -5.60
CA LEU A 85 -4.24 -9.60 -5.77
C LEU A 85 -5.65 -9.14 -6.16
N THR A 86 -6.34 -9.93 -7.00
CA THR A 86 -7.73 -9.66 -7.38
C THR A 86 -8.65 -9.70 -6.16
N ASP A 87 -8.50 -10.69 -5.28
CA ASP A 87 -9.30 -10.80 -4.07
C ASP A 87 -8.94 -9.75 -3.01
N PHE A 88 -7.66 -9.41 -2.89
CA PHE A 88 -7.20 -8.26 -2.11
C PHE A 88 -7.82 -6.94 -2.63
N GLY A 89 -7.92 -6.75 -3.94
CA GLY A 89 -8.59 -5.58 -4.54
C GLY A 89 -10.08 -5.48 -4.18
N LYS A 90 -10.79 -6.62 -4.17
CA LYS A 90 -12.20 -6.68 -3.71
C LYS A 90 -12.32 -6.39 -2.21
N LEU A 91 -11.42 -6.93 -1.40
CA LEU A 91 -11.36 -6.64 0.03
C LEU A 91 -11.10 -5.15 0.27
N PHE A 92 -10.10 -4.59 -0.40
CA PHE A 92 -9.73 -3.18 -0.31
C PHE A 92 -10.89 -2.26 -0.70
N THR A 93 -11.62 -2.59 -1.77
CA THR A 93 -12.82 -1.84 -2.16
C THR A 93 -13.93 -1.91 -1.10
N ARG A 94 -14.13 -3.08 -0.46
CA ARG A 94 -15.05 -3.22 0.68
C ARG A 94 -14.59 -2.40 1.87
N CYS A 95 -13.30 -2.41 2.20
CA CYS A 95 -12.71 -1.60 3.26
C CYS A 95 -12.87 -0.10 2.97
N ILE A 96 -12.67 0.36 1.73
CA ILE A 96 -12.92 1.76 1.33
C ILE A 96 -14.40 2.11 1.48
N LYS A 97 -15.31 1.25 1.01
CA LYS A 97 -16.76 1.49 1.17
C LYS A 97 -17.17 1.53 2.64
N PHE A 98 -16.61 0.65 3.46
CA PHE A 98 -16.81 0.64 4.90
C PHE A 98 -16.25 1.90 5.54
N LEU A 99 -15.02 2.29 5.19
CA LEU A 99 -14.37 3.50 5.67
C LEU A 99 -15.16 4.74 5.25
N TRP A 100 -15.66 4.81 4.01
CA TRP A 100 -16.46 5.92 3.53
C TRP A 100 -17.83 5.97 4.19
N SER A 101 -18.45 4.82 4.44
CA SER A 101 -19.66 4.71 5.26
C SER A 101 -19.41 5.16 6.70
N PHE A 102 -18.28 4.76 7.29
CA PHE A 102 -17.87 5.13 8.64
C PHE A 102 -17.55 6.62 8.75
N VAL A 103 -16.79 7.18 7.82
CA VAL A 103 -16.49 8.62 7.70
C VAL A 103 -17.76 9.42 7.45
N ARG A 104 -18.63 8.98 6.53
CA ARG A 104 -19.94 9.61 6.33
C ARG A 104 -20.79 9.52 7.59
N ARG A 105 -20.78 8.38 8.29
CA ARG A 105 -21.49 8.21 9.55
C ARG A 105 -20.95 9.16 10.61
N LEU A 106 -19.64 9.35 10.73
CA LEU A 106 -19.05 10.33 11.64
C LEU A 106 -19.37 11.78 11.24
N TYR A 107 -19.25 12.12 9.96
CA TYR A 107 -19.57 13.44 9.42
C TYR A 107 -21.06 13.80 9.61
N TYR A 108 -21.97 12.86 9.30
CA TYR A 108 -23.40 13.01 9.54
C TYR A 108 -23.73 12.96 11.04
N THR A 109 -23.06 12.16 11.87
CA THR A 109 -23.30 12.16 13.34
C THR A 109 -22.84 13.48 13.97
N GLY A 110 -21.92 14.23 13.34
CA GLY A 110 -21.59 15.62 13.69
C GLY A 110 -22.64 16.66 13.27
N SER A 111 -23.53 16.38 12.32
CA SER A 111 -24.53 17.35 11.81
C SER A 111 -26.01 16.92 11.99
N CYS A 112 -26.28 15.64 12.28
CA CYS A 112 -27.63 15.05 12.26
C CYS A 112 -28.19 14.74 13.64
N ARG A 113 -28.07 15.69 14.58
CA ARG A 113 -29.14 15.87 15.58
C ARG A 113 -30.38 16.57 14.98
N ASN A 114 -30.24 17.23 13.83
CA ASN A 114 -31.30 18.08 13.26
C ASN A 114 -32.08 17.48 12.06
N VAL A 115 -31.54 16.53 11.29
CA VAL A 115 -32.24 16.01 10.09
C VAL A 115 -33.35 14.99 10.44
N ARG A 116 -33.29 14.35 11.62
CA ARG A 116 -34.34 13.41 12.06
C ARG A 116 -35.64 14.09 12.51
N LYS A 117 -35.63 15.42 12.76
CA LYS A 117 -36.84 16.17 13.13
C LYS A 117 -37.76 16.47 11.93
N THR A 118 -37.22 16.56 10.72
CA THR A 118 -38.00 16.98 9.54
C THR A 118 -38.80 15.85 8.90
N ALA A 119 -38.33 14.59 9.02
CA ALA A 119 -39.02 13.43 8.45
C ALA A 119 -40.32 13.07 9.17
N HIS A 120 -40.42 13.34 10.49
CA HIS A 120 -41.66 13.09 11.24
C HIS A 120 -42.75 14.14 11.00
N VAL A 121 -42.40 15.39 10.64
CA VAL A 121 -43.38 16.48 10.48
C VAL A 121 -44.12 16.40 9.14
N GLN A 122 -43.47 15.92 8.07
CA GLN A 122 -44.10 15.79 6.75
C GLN A 122 -45.22 14.74 6.70
N ILE A 123 -45.08 13.64 7.44
CA ILE A 123 -46.09 12.56 7.49
C ILE A 123 -47.34 13.01 8.26
N ILE A 124 -47.18 13.82 9.32
CA ILE A 124 -48.30 14.32 10.14
C ILE A 124 -49.11 15.40 9.39
N ILE A 125 -48.46 16.32 8.67
CA ILE A 125 -49.15 17.39 7.92
C ILE A 125 -49.93 16.82 6.72
N VAL A 126 -49.41 15.80 6.03
CA VAL A 126 -50.12 15.14 4.93
C VAL A 126 -51.33 14.34 5.45
N GLY A 127 -51.20 13.67 6.61
CA GLY A 127 -52.32 12.97 7.26
C GLY A 127 -53.44 13.91 7.72
N LEU A 128 -53.10 15.07 8.29
CA LEU A 128 -54.10 16.06 8.75
C LEU A 128 -54.85 16.71 7.58
N LYS A 129 -54.18 16.95 6.44
CA LYS A 129 -54.83 17.46 5.22
C LYS A 129 -55.84 16.48 4.61
N LEU A 130 -55.57 15.17 4.65
CA LEU A 130 -56.51 14.16 4.19
C LEU A 130 -57.74 14.06 5.11
N GLN A 131 -57.57 14.17 6.42
CA GLN A 131 -58.68 14.11 7.37
C GLN A 131 -59.64 15.30 7.22
N CYS A 132 -59.14 16.53 7.06
CA CYS A 132 -60.00 17.71 6.87
C CYS A 132 -60.70 17.76 5.51
N CYS A 133 -60.14 17.13 4.45
CA CYS A 133 -60.85 16.96 3.17
C CYS A 133 -62.01 15.95 3.29
N ALA A 134 -61.88 14.93 4.14
CA ALA A 134 -62.94 13.95 4.36
C ALA A 134 -64.10 14.51 5.19
N SER A 135 -63.84 15.40 6.16
CA SER A 135 -64.87 16.03 6.99
C SER A 135 -65.62 17.18 6.29
N GLY A 136 -65.06 17.76 5.23
CA GLY A 136 -65.62 18.92 4.52
C GLY A 136 -66.65 18.60 3.44
N LEU A 137 -66.89 17.33 3.12
CA LEU A 137 -67.84 16.91 2.08
C LEU A 137 -69.23 16.55 2.64
N HIS A 138 -69.50 16.81 3.92
CA HIS A 138 -70.77 16.52 4.61
C HIS A 138 -71.54 17.79 5.01
N THR A 139 -71.35 18.92 4.30
CA THR A 139 -72.11 20.17 4.56
C THR A 139 -72.62 20.89 3.29
N ILE A 140 -72.55 20.27 2.10
CA ILE A 140 -73.00 20.90 0.82
C ILE A 140 -73.99 20.01 0.02
N LYS A 141 -74.58 18.98 0.63
CA LYS A 141 -75.82 18.40 0.13
C LYS A 141 -76.78 18.24 1.29
N THR A 142 -77.96 18.85 1.11
CA THR A 142 -79.13 19.03 2.00
C THR A 142 -79.02 20.17 3.00
#